data_AF-A0A368L3Y9-F1
#
_entry.id   AF-A0A368L3Y9-F1
#
_cell.length_a   1.000
_cell.length_b   1.000
_cell.length_c   1.000
_cell.angle_alpha   90.00
_cell.angle_beta   90.00
_cell.angle_gamma   90.00
#
_symmetry.space_group_name_H-M   'P 1'
#
loop_
_entity.id
_entity.type
_entity.pdbx_description
1 polymer ?
#
loop_
_entity_poly.entity_id
_entity_poly.type
_entity_poly.pdbx_seq_one_letter_code
_entity_poly.pdbx_strand_id
1 'polypeptide(L)'
;MLDLLCSGDHPYRELAREQLRVASWGGYQLDECDCFLISVPKLPKAARIRHGGGPFSTLDVSRAGEGLGQLDLWVVDGYLHSVDYMTYDDHEMLPDLEDDTLEPLY
;
A
#
# COMPACT_ATOMS: atom_id res chain seq x y z
N MET A 1 3.76 -12.65 6.03
CA MET A 1 3.45 -11.76 4.89
C MET A 1 3.47 -10.30 5.32
N LEU A 2 2.62 -9.87 6.26
CA LEU A 2 2.69 -8.51 6.83
C LEU A 2 4.06 -8.16 7.42
N ASP A 3 4.75 -9.12 8.05
CA ASP A 3 6.12 -8.91 8.52
C ASP A 3 7.11 -8.53 7.41
N LEU A 4 6.89 -9.00 6.17
CA LEU A 4 7.72 -8.65 5.02
C LEU A 4 7.46 -7.20 4.58
N LEU A 5 6.19 -6.82 4.49
CA LEU A 5 5.79 -5.43 4.22
C LEU A 5 6.28 -4.46 5.32
N CYS A 6 6.37 -4.92 6.56
CA CYS A 6 6.95 -4.14 7.66
C CYS A 6 8.47 -4.29 7.80
N SER A 7 9.13 -5.07 6.92
CA SER A 7 10.58 -5.32 6.98
C SER A 7 11.41 -4.46 6.05
N GLY A 8 10.78 -3.70 5.16
CA GLY A 8 11.48 -2.83 4.21
C GLY A 8 12.33 -1.75 4.88
N ASP A 9 12.99 -0.95 4.05
CA ASP A 9 13.95 0.07 4.51
C ASP A 9 13.30 1.39 4.97
N HIS A 10 11.98 1.38 5.17
CA HIS A 10 11.26 2.58 5.60
C HIS A 10 11.72 3.04 7.00
N PRO A 11 11.97 4.35 7.23
CA PRO A 11 12.48 4.87 8.51
C PRO A 11 11.61 4.52 9.73
N TYR A 12 10.32 4.25 9.50
CA TYR A 12 9.35 3.92 10.55
C TYR A 12 9.01 2.43 10.64
N ARG A 13 9.84 1.54 10.07
CA ARG A 13 9.61 0.09 10.09
C ARG A 13 9.44 -0.52 11.49
N GLU A 14 10.17 0.00 12.48
CA GLU A 14 10.05 -0.49 13.86
C GLU A 14 8.68 -0.15 14.47
N LEU A 15 8.14 1.03 14.17
CA LEU A 15 6.78 1.41 14.59
C LEU A 15 5.73 0.55 13.89
N ALA A 16 5.89 0.31 12.58
CA ALA A 16 5.00 -0.60 11.85
C ALA A 16 5.00 -2.01 12.46
N ARG A 17 6.17 -2.55 12.82
CA ARG A 17 6.29 -3.83 13.52
C ARG A 17 5.65 -3.81 14.90
N GLU A 18 5.79 -2.73 15.65
CA GLU A 18 5.14 -2.59 16.97
C GLU A 18 3.61 -2.64 16.83
N GLN A 19 3.06 -1.89 15.89
CA GLN A 19 1.62 -1.92 15.62
C GLN A 19 1.16 -3.30 15.15
N LEU A 20 1.94 -3.96 14.28
CA LEU A 20 1.64 -5.29 13.77
C LEU A 20 1.53 -6.35 14.88
N ARG A 21 2.33 -6.24 15.95
CA ARG A 21 2.29 -7.18 17.10
C ARG A 21 0.94 -7.21 17.81
N VAL A 22 0.18 -6.13 17.74
CA VAL A 22 -1.14 -6.01 18.39
C VAL A 22 -2.28 -5.93 17.37
N ALA A 23 -1.96 -5.91 16.08
CA ALA A 23 -2.95 -5.83 15.03
C ALA A 23 -3.69 -7.16 14.84
N SER A 24 -4.94 -7.06 14.39
CA SER A 24 -5.74 -8.19 13.93
C SER A 24 -6.26 -7.94 12.53
N TRP A 25 -6.60 -9.01 11.82
CA TRP A 25 -7.28 -8.91 10.54
C TRP A 25 -8.69 -8.35 10.74
N GLY A 26 -9.00 -7.25 10.04
CA GLY A 26 -10.29 -6.58 10.06
C GLY A 26 -11.30 -7.12 9.04
N GLY A 27 -10.89 -8.07 8.20
CA GLY A 27 -11.70 -8.64 7.13
C GLY A 27 -11.31 -8.11 5.75
N TYR A 28 -12.17 -8.36 4.77
CA TYR A 28 -11.99 -7.91 3.39
C TYR A 28 -13.07 -6.88 3.07
N GLN A 29 -12.67 -5.74 2.53
CA GLN A 29 -13.55 -4.69 2.08
C GLN A 29 -13.60 -4.73 0.54
N LEU A 30 -14.82 -4.91 0.02
CA LEU A 30 -15.14 -4.92 -1.41
C LEU A 30 -15.67 -3.57 -1.90
N ASP A 31 -16.26 -2.77 -1.01
CA ASP A 31 -16.80 -1.47 -1.35
C ASP A 31 -15.66 -0.43 -1.42
N GLU A 32 -15.64 0.32 -2.53
CA GLU A 32 -14.73 1.44 -2.85
C GLU A 32 -13.27 1.09 -3.13
N CYS A 33 -12.65 0.14 -2.44
CA CYS A 33 -11.27 -0.32 -2.68
C CYS A 33 -11.14 -1.81 -2.29
N ASP A 34 -10.89 -2.70 -3.25
CA ASP A 34 -10.65 -4.14 -3.03
C ASP A 34 -9.42 -4.37 -2.12
N CYS A 35 -9.63 -4.40 -0.80
CA CYS A 35 -8.52 -4.40 0.17
C CYS A 35 -8.77 -5.25 1.43
N PHE A 36 -7.67 -5.75 2.00
CA PHE A 36 -7.67 -6.44 3.29
C PHE A 36 -7.44 -5.46 4.42
N LEU A 37 -8.40 -5.32 5.32
CA LEU A 37 -8.31 -4.40 6.43
C LEU A 37 -7.44 -4.94 7.57
N ILE A 38 -6.66 -4.05 8.16
CA ILE A 38 -5.87 -4.26 9.38
C ILE A 38 -6.51 -3.43 10.48
N SER A 39 -6.92 -4.09 11.56
CA SER A 39 -7.40 -3.43 12.77
C SER A 39 -6.28 -3.32 13.78
N VAL A 40 -5.81 -2.10 14.03
CA VAL A 40 -4.86 -1.81 15.10
C VAL A 40 -5.65 -1.29 16.32
N PRO A 41 -5.60 -1.95 17.49
CA PRO A 41 -6.22 -1.43 18.70
C PRO A 41 -5.62 -0.07 19.03
N LYS A 42 -6.39 0.78 19.72
CA LYS A 42 -6.03 2.19 19.94
C LYS A 42 -4.68 2.33 20.68
N LEU A 43 -3.62 2.56 19.91
CA LEU A 43 -2.25 2.71 20.41
C LEU A 43 -1.93 4.18 20.74
N PRO A 44 -1.00 4.44 21.67
CA PRO A 44 -0.59 5.81 22.01
C PRO A 44 -0.03 6.55 20.79
N LYS A 45 -0.09 7.89 20.81
CA LYS A 45 0.39 8.72 19.69
C LYS A 45 1.87 8.50 19.34
N ALA A 46 2.67 8.04 20.29
CA ALA A 46 4.09 7.71 20.08
C ALA A 46 4.29 6.55 19.09
N ALA A 47 3.31 5.65 18.97
CA ALA A 47 3.36 4.56 18.01
C ALA A 47 3.02 4.98 16.58
N ARG A 48 2.62 6.25 16.35
CA ARG A 48 2.18 6.70 15.03
C ARG A 48 3.34 6.84 14.06
N ILE A 49 3.16 6.24 12.89
CA ILE A 49 4.02 6.40 11.73
C ILE A 49 3.74 7.78 11.12
N ARG A 50 4.79 8.57 10.86
CA ARG A 50 4.66 9.79 10.06
C ARG A 50 4.93 9.44 8.61
N HIS A 51 3.87 9.41 7.81
CA HIS A 51 3.96 9.04 6.39
C HIS A 51 3.29 10.09 5.52
N GLY A 52 3.92 10.39 4.38
CA GLY A 52 3.56 11.50 3.50
C GLY A 52 2.74 11.05 2.29
N GLY A 53 1.59 10.41 2.53
CA GLY A 53 0.71 9.93 1.46
C GLY A 53 1.26 8.74 0.66
N GLY A 54 0.39 8.09 -0.11
CA GLY A 54 0.73 6.85 -0.82
C GLY A 54 0.92 5.64 0.10
N PRO A 55 1.28 4.47 -0.47
CA PRO A 55 1.55 3.28 0.32
C PRO A 55 2.78 3.46 1.21
N PHE A 56 2.72 2.92 2.42
CA PHE A 56 3.82 2.89 3.37
C PHE A 56 4.93 1.92 2.93
N SER A 57 4.53 0.78 2.36
CA SER A 57 5.43 -0.19 1.77
C SER A 57 4.74 -0.91 0.63
N THR A 58 5.54 -1.28 -0.35
CA THR A 58 5.15 -2.00 -1.55
C THR A 58 5.95 -3.30 -1.63
N LEU A 59 5.31 -4.39 -2.04
CA LEU A 59 5.97 -5.68 -2.26
C LEU A 59 5.47 -6.34 -3.55
N ASP A 60 6.40 -6.67 -4.45
CA ASP A 60 6.08 -7.43 -5.66
C ASP A 60 5.73 -8.88 -5.31
N VAL A 61 4.65 -9.36 -5.89
CA VAL A 61 4.21 -10.75 -5.80
C VAL A 61 4.63 -11.46 -7.08
N SER A 62 5.43 -12.50 -6.95
CA SER A 62 5.85 -13.33 -8.07
C SER A 62 5.76 -14.81 -7.77
N ARG A 63 5.56 -15.61 -8.80
CA ARG A 63 5.56 -17.08 -8.73
C ARG A 63 6.43 -17.63 -9.84
N ALA A 64 7.45 -18.42 -9.47
CA ALA A 64 8.36 -19.05 -10.43
C ALA A 64 9.01 -18.07 -11.44
N GLY A 65 9.25 -16.82 -11.03
CA GLY A 65 9.84 -15.77 -11.87
C GLY A 65 8.83 -14.95 -12.68
N GLU A 66 7.54 -15.31 -12.64
CA GLU A 66 6.45 -14.53 -13.23
C GLU A 66 5.92 -13.53 -12.21
N GLY A 67 5.86 -12.23 -12.57
CA GLY A 67 5.26 -11.19 -11.74
C GLY A 67 3.74 -11.26 -11.82
N LEU A 68 3.08 -11.43 -10.68
CA LEU A 68 1.63 -11.58 -10.57
C LEU A 68 0.92 -10.27 -10.21
N GLY A 69 1.63 -9.37 -9.52
CA GLY A 69 1.07 -8.12 -9.04
C GLY A 69 1.89 -7.52 -7.91
N GLN A 70 1.26 -6.62 -7.18
CA GLN A 70 1.88 -5.84 -6.12
C GLN A 70 0.97 -5.78 -4.89
N LEU A 71 1.57 -5.85 -3.71
CA LEU A 71 0.91 -5.60 -2.44
C LEU A 71 1.32 -4.24 -1.88
N ASP A 72 0.35 -3.40 -1.60
CA ASP A 72 0.56 -2.08 -1.02
C ASP A 72 -0.01 -2.02 0.40
N LEU A 73 0.86 -1.75 1.37
CA LEU A 73 0.49 -1.55 2.77
C LEU A 73 0.20 -0.08 3.01
N TRP A 74 -1.00 0.24 3.47
CA TRP A 74 -1.44 1.61 3.73
C TRP A 74 -1.43 1.96 5.21
N VAL A 75 -1.20 3.26 5.46
CA VAL A 75 -1.22 3.86 6.79
C VAL A 75 -2.20 5.03 6.80
N VAL A 76 -3.15 5.01 7.74
CA VAL A 76 -4.15 6.08 7.94
C VAL A 76 -4.02 6.60 9.37
N ASP A 77 -3.98 7.92 9.54
CA ASP A 77 -3.76 8.60 10.83
C ASP A 77 -2.52 8.12 11.61
N GLY A 78 -1.54 7.58 10.89
CA GLY A 78 -0.30 7.03 11.42
C GLY A 78 -0.40 5.59 11.94
N TYR A 79 -1.49 4.88 11.65
CA TYR A 79 -1.67 3.46 11.97
C TYR A 79 -1.78 2.58 10.72
N LEU A 80 -1.29 1.35 10.78
CA LEU A 80 -1.51 0.34 9.74
C LEU A 80 -3.02 0.19 9.51
N HIS A 81 -3.43 0.23 8.25
CA HIS A 81 -4.84 0.32 7.90
C HIS A 81 -5.30 -0.78 6.95
N SER A 82 -4.66 -0.96 5.81
CA SER A 82 -5.08 -1.93 4.80
C SER A 82 -3.91 -2.45 3.98
N VAL A 83 -4.13 -3.60 3.35
CA VAL A 83 -3.27 -4.12 2.29
C VAL A 83 -4.09 -4.29 1.03
N ASP A 84 -3.64 -3.65 -0.04
CA ASP A 84 -4.30 -3.72 -1.34
C ASP A 84 -3.47 -4.64 -2.23
N TYR A 85 -4.13 -5.45 -3.05
CA TYR A 85 -3.47 -6.28 -4.05
C TYR A 85 -3.87 -5.81 -5.44
N MET A 86 -2.89 -5.37 -6.23
CA MET A 86 -3.09 -4.95 -7.61
C MET A 86 -2.44 -5.98 -8.54
N THR A 87 -3.19 -6.48 -9.52
CA THR A 87 -2.60 -7.37 -10.54
C THR A 87 -1.87 -6.54 -11.59
N TYR A 88 -0.82 -7.10 -12.20
CA TYR A 88 -0.17 -6.44 -13.34
C TYR A 88 -0.95 -6.63 -14.66
N ASP A 89 -1.90 -7.58 -14.69
CA ASP A 89 -2.72 -7.90 -15.86
C ASP A 89 -3.98 -7.01 -15.99
N ASP A 90 -4.29 -6.19 -14.98
CA ASP A 90 -5.26 -5.10 -15.12
C ASP A 90 -4.63 -3.97 -15.94
N HIS A 91 -4.53 -4.21 -17.26
CA HIS A 91 -4.41 -3.16 -18.26
C HIS A 91 -5.69 -2.30 -18.26
N GLU A 92 -5.91 -1.52 -17.20
CA GLU A 92 -6.64 -0.27 -17.37
C GLU A 92 -5.77 0.59 -18.28
N MET A 93 -6.20 0.73 -19.53
CA MET A 93 -5.71 1.77 -20.42
C MET A 93 -5.82 3.10 -19.66
N LEU A 94 -4.69 3.61 -19.17
CA LEU A 94 -4.60 5.02 -18.85
C LEU A 94 -5.11 5.75 -20.11
N PRO A 95 -6.13 6.63 -20.01
CA PRO A 95 -6.50 7.44 -21.16
C PRO A 95 -5.24 8.15 -21.60
N ASP A 96 -4.89 8.02 -22.89
CA ASP A 96 -3.83 8.78 -23.52
C ASP A 96 -4.04 10.23 -23.08
N LEU A 97 -3.16 10.72 -22.21
CA LEU A 97 -3.12 12.13 -21.88
C LEU A 97 -2.89 12.82 -23.22
N GLU A 98 -3.92 13.53 -23.64
CA GLU A 98 -3.99 14.31 -24.87
C GLU A 98 -2.64 15.00 -25.09
N ASP A 99 -2.09 14.80 -26.29
CA ASP A 99 -0.93 15.52 -26.81
C ASP A 99 -1.29 17.02 -26.92
N ASP A 100 -1.16 17.72 -25.79
CA ASP A 100 -1.51 19.13 -25.66
C ASP A 100 -0.26 20.02 -25.79
N THR A 101 0.76 19.59 -26.56
CA THR A 101 2.00 20.37 -26.73
C THR A 101 2.70 20.20 -28.09
N LEU A 102 2.07 20.57 -29.20
CA LEU A 102 2.83 20.96 -30.39
C LEU A 102 2.21 22.20 -31.04
N GLU A 103 2.70 23.38 -30.64
CA GLU A 103 2.54 24.60 -31.43
C GLU A 103 3.18 24.40 -32.81
N PRO A 104 2.52 24.77 -33.92
CA PRO A 104 3.18 24.83 -35.21
C PRO A 104 4.16 26.02 -35.22
N LEU A 105 5.45 25.71 -35.19
CA LEU A 105 6.50 26.65 -35.55
C LEU A 105 6.40 26.98 -37.05
N TYR A 106 6.00 28.23 -37.32
CA TYR A 106 6.08 29.00 -38.57
C TYR A 106 5.19 28.61 -39.76
#